data_AF-A0AAW9DKW9-F1
#
_entry.id   AF-A0AAW9DKW9-F1
#
_cell.length_a   1.000
_cell.length_b   1.000
_cell.length_c   1.000
_cell.angle_alpha   90.00
_cell.angle_beta   90.00
_cell.angle_gamma   90.00
#
_symmetry.space_group_name_H-M   'P 1'
#
loop_
_entity.id
_entity.type
_entity.pdbx_description
1 polymer ?
#
loop_
_entity_poly.entity_id
_entity_poly.type
_entity_poly.pdbx_seq_one_letter_code
_entity_poly.pdbx_strand_id
1 'polypeptide(L)'
;MACTITLSTIPGWTTDHGIILELMGTCLARKTVTVVSTVNDIRAAVADFGKEVHAANPEASFYVSVSIAKGSRKPNGYDAANNAKALGQHAYMKPEETRPCPART
;
A
#
# COMPACT_ATOMS: atom_id res chain seq x y z
N MET A 1 -8.78 2.31 21.82
CA MET A 1 -7.45 1.66 21.83
C MET A 1 -6.69 2.10 20.59
N ALA A 2 -5.37 2.27 20.68
CA ALA A 2 -4.53 2.61 19.53
C ALA A 2 -3.88 1.34 18.96
N CYS A 3 -3.64 1.32 17.65
CA CYS A 3 -3.01 0.22 16.93
C CYS A 3 -1.81 0.76 16.16
N THR A 4 -0.65 0.11 16.31
CA THR A 4 0.53 0.46 15.52
C THR A 4 0.49 -0.32 14.21
N ILE A 5 0.55 0.40 13.09
CA ILE A 5 0.62 -0.16 11.75
C ILE A 5 1.93 0.26 11.08
N THR A 6 2.43 -0.61 10.20
CA THR A 6 3.53 -0.33 9.30
C THR A 6 2.99 -0.28 7.88
N LEU A 7 3.25 0.84 7.21
CA LEU A 7 2.95 1.08 5.82
C LEU A 7 4.23 0.92 5.02
N SER A 8 4.17 0.19 3.91
CA SER A 8 5.31 0.03 3.01
C SER A 8 4.83 -0.05 1.58
N THR A 9 5.54 0.59 0.67
CA THR A 9 5.26 0.48 -0.76
C THR A 9 5.90 -0.78 -1.33
N ILE A 10 5.14 -1.52 -2.12
CA ILE A 10 5.62 -2.64 -2.92
C ILE A 10 5.44 -2.25 -4.38
N PRO A 11 6.50 -2.24 -5.20
CA PRO A 11 6.37 -1.98 -6.64
C PRO A 11 5.42 -3.01 -7.28
N GLY A 12 4.58 -2.56 -8.20
CA GLY A 12 3.63 -3.45 -8.84
C GLY A 12 2.70 -2.75 -9.82
N TRP A 13 2.00 -3.54 -10.61
CA TRP A 13 1.09 -3.07 -11.66
C TRP A 13 -0.23 -3.82 -11.64
N THR A 14 -1.27 -3.16 -12.14
CA THR A 14 -2.58 -3.76 -12.33
C THR A 14 -2.63 -4.44 -13.70
N THR A 15 -3.24 -5.61 -13.77
CA THR A 15 -3.48 -6.36 -15.01
C THR A 15 -4.97 -6.67 -15.16
N ASP A 16 -5.41 -7.10 -16.34
CA ASP A 16 -6.79 -7.53 -16.56
C ASP A 16 -7.21 -8.70 -15.64
N HIS A 17 -6.23 -9.47 -15.18
CA HIS A 17 -6.44 -10.65 -14.32
C HIS A 17 -6.17 -10.38 -12.83
N GLY A 18 -5.77 -9.17 -12.44
CA GLY A 18 -5.53 -8.82 -11.05
C GLY A 18 -4.39 -7.84 -10.85
N ILE A 19 -3.41 -8.23 -10.03
CA ILE A 19 -2.25 -7.41 -9.71
C ILE A 19 -0.98 -8.25 -9.79
N ILE A 20 0.10 -7.63 -10.25
CA ILE A 20 1.45 -8.18 -10.17
C ILE A 20 2.22 -7.32 -9.19
N LEU A 21 2.77 -7.94 -8.15
CA LEU A 21 3.61 -7.28 -7.16
C LEU A 21 5.04 -7.81 -7.25
N GLU A 22 6.01 -6.92 -7.34
CA GLU A 22 7.42 -7.25 -7.25
C GLU A 22 7.83 -7.33 -5.78
N LEU A 23 7.58 -8.47 -5.15
CA LEU A 23 7.87 -8.68 -3.72
C LEU A 23 9.37 -8.60 -3.39
N MET A 24 10.24 -8.82 -4.39
CA MET A 24 11.69 -8.66 -4.29
C MET A 24 12.18 -7.26 -4.77
N GLY A 25 11.26 -6.40 -5.20
CA GLY A 25 11.56 -5.04 -5.64
C GLY A 25 11.93 -4.12 -4.48
N THR A 26 12.63 -3.04 -4.79
CA THR A 26 13.00 -2.04 -3.78
C THR A 26 11.77 -1.29 -3.29
N CYS A 27 11.49 -1.35 -1.99
CA CYS A 27 10.47 -0.52 -1.37
C CYS A 27 10.88 0.95 -1.47
N LEU A 28 10.04 1.78 -2.10
CA LEU A 28 10.27 3.23 -2.22
C LEU A 28 10.23 3.92 -0.85
N ALA A 29 9.29 3.53 0.00
CA ALA A 29 9.16 4.07 1.34
C ALA A 29 8.57 3.06 2.33
N ARG A 30 8.90 3.26 3.60
CA ARG A 30 8.34 2.54 4.74
C ARG A 30 8.12 3.50 5.90
N LYS A 31 6.94 3.47 6.50
CA LYS A 31 6.55 4.34 7.62
C LYS A 31 5.78 3.55 8.65
N THR A 32 6.12 3.71 9.92
CA THR A 32 5.36 3.14 11.03
C THR A 32 4.56 4.26 11.68
N VAL A 33 3.25 4.05 11.84
CA VAL A 33 2.34 5.03 12.43
C VAL A 33 1.41 4.36 13.44
N THR A 34 1.05 5.12 14.48
CA THR A 34 0.05 4.68 15.45
C THR A 34 -1.28 5.35 15.09
N VAL A 35 -2.28 4.54 14.77
CA VAL A 35 -3.63 5.01 14.45
C VAL A 35 -4.58 4.69 15.59
N VAL A 36 -5.67 5.46 15.71
CA VAL A 36 -6.82 5.04 16.52
C VAL A 36 -7.40 3.78 15.86
N SER A 37 -7.85 2.80 16.65
CA SER A 37 -8.19 1.45 16.13
C SER A 37 -9.51 1.42 15.36
N THR A 38 -9.66 2.21 14.30
CA THR A 38 -10.74 2.10 13.32
C THR A 38 -10.20 1.86 11.91
N VAL A 39 -11.03 1.26 11.05
CA VAL A 39 -10.70 1.04 9.65
C VAL A 39 -10.55 2.38 8.90
N ASN A 40 -11.31 3.40 9.28
CA ASN A 40 -11.23 4.72 8.65
C ASN A 40 -9.91 5.43 8.96
N ASP A 41 -9.37 5.27 10.16
CA ASP A 41 -8.07 5.84 10.51
C ASP A 41 -6.94 5.17 9.72
N ILE A 42 -7.02 3.84 9.51
CA ILE A 42 -6.09 3.12 8.64
C ILE A 42 -6.21 3.63 7.20
N ARG A 43 -7.43 3.83 6.68
CA ARG A 43 -7.66 4.38 5.34
C ARG A 43 -7.06 5.77 5.17
N ALA A 44 -7.25 6.65 6.15
CA ALA A 44 -6.65 7.98 6.15
C ALA A 44 -5.11 7.89 6.12
N ALA A 45 -4.52 7.06 7.00
CA ALA A 45 -3.08 6.86 7.05
C ALA A 45 -2.51 6.28 5.74
N VAL A 46 -3.22 5.34 5.10
CA VAL A 46 -2.84 4.79 3.79
C VAL A 46 -2.91 5.86 2.69
N ALA A 47 -3.97 6.67 2.67
CA ALA A 47 -4.13 7.73 1.68
C ALA A 47 -3.06 8.80 1.83
N ASP A 48 -2.78 9.26 3.04
CA ASP A 48 -1.76 10.28 3.30
C ASP A 48 -0.35 9.76 2.97
N PHE A 49 -0.03 8.53 3.39
CA PHE A 49 1.24 7.90 3.02
C PHE A 49 1.38 7.72 1.51
N GLY A 50 0.34 7.25 0.83
CA GLY A 50 0.36 7.08 -0.63
C GLY A 50 0.57 8.41 -1.37
N LYS A 51 -0.10 9.49 -0.92
CA LYS A 51 0.11 10.85 -1.45
C LYS A 51 1.54 11.32 -1.26
N GLU A 52 2.10 11.16 -0.06
CA GLU A 52 3.49 11.53 0.25
C GLU A 52 4.47 10.81 -0.68
N VAL A 53 4.32 9.49 -0.86
CA VAL A 53 5.22 8.70 -1.71
C VAL A 53 5.05 9.04 -3.18
N HIS A 54 3.81 9.24 -3.65
CA HIS A 54 3.54 9.63 -5.03
C HIS A 54 4.07 11.03 -5.34
N ALA A 55 3.96 11.98 -4.41
CA ALA A 55 4.54 13.31 -4.58
C ALA A 55 6.07 13.26 -4.75
N ALA A 56 6.74 12.37 -4.02
CA ALA A 56 8.19 12.14 -4.15
C ALA A 56 8.57 11.31 -5.39
N ASN A 57 7.67 10.43 -5.86
CA ASN A 57 7.89 9.53 -6.99
C ASN A 57 6.66 9.48 -7.92
N PRO A 58 6.39 10.55 -8.70
CA PRO A 58 5.14 10.65 -9.49
C PRO A 58 5.00 9.55 -10.54
N GLU A 59 6.14 9.09 -11.08
CA GLU A 59 6.15 8.08 -12.12
C GLU A 59 6.03 6.64 -11.59
N ALA A 60 6.20 6.43 -10.28
CA ALA A 60 6.19 5.10 -9.71
C ALA A 60 4.79 4.48 -9.68
N SER A 61 4.73 3.18 -9.95
CA SER A 61 3.55 2.34 -9.75
C SER A 61 3.78 1.45 -8.54
N PHE A 62 2.92 1.58 -7.52
CA PHE A 62 3.11 0.85 -6.27
C PHE A 62 1.80 0.53 -5.56
N TYR A 63 1.84 -0.58 -4.83
CA TYR A 63 0.85 -1.00 -3.86
C TYR A 63 1.27 -0.56 -2.46
N VAL A 64 0.34 -0.02 -1.67
CA VAL A 64 0.58 0.30 -0.25
C VAL A 64 0.20 -0.90 0.61
N SER A 65 1.21 -1.64 1.07
CA SER A 65 1.03 -2.72 2.02
C SER A 65 0.81 -2.19 3.43
N VAL A 66 -0.16 -2.76 4.14
CA VAL A 66 -0.50 -2.43 5.53
C VAL A 66 -0.23 -3.66 6.39
N SER A 67 0.66 -3.52 7.36
CA SER A 67 1.00 -4.56 8.32
C SER A 67 0.72 -4.08 9.74
N ILE A 68 -0.12 -4.79 10.48
CA ILE A 68 -0.37 -4.50 11.89
C ILE A 68 0.79 -5.06 12.71
N ALA A 69 1.35 -4.24 13.61
CA ALA A 69 2.48 -4.64 14.44
C ALA A 69 2.12 -5.87 15.30
N LYS A 70 3.06 -6.79 15.45
CA LYS A 70 2.87 -7.98 16.28
C LYS A 70 2.50 -7.57 17.71
N GLY A 71 1.44 -8.16 18.26
CA GLY A 71 0.92 -7.82 19.58
C GLY A 71 -0.09 -6.67 19.61
N SER A 72 -0.27 -5.93 18.52
CA SER A 72 -1.38 -4.98 18.38
C SER A 72 -2.67 -5.70 18.00
N ARG A 73 -3.80 -5.27 18.57
CA ARG A 73 -5.12 -5.80 18.22
C ARG A 73 -5.57 -5.21 16.89
N LYS A 74 -5.96 -6.08 15.94
CA LYS A 74 -6.56 -5.63 14.69
C LYS A 74 -7.89 -4.91 14.96
N PRO A 75 -8.17 -3.76 14.32
CA PRO A 75 -9.46 -3.13 14.44
C PRO A 75 -10.56 -3.98 13.81
N ASN A 76 -11.77 -3.87 14.35
CA ASN A 76 -12.92 -4.62 13.84
C ASN A 76 -13.16 -4.28 12.36
N GLY A 77 -13.37 -5.30 11.53
CA GLY A 77 -13.58 -5.13 10.09
C GLY A 77 -12.32 -4.91 9.27
N TYR A 78 -11.11 -4.89 9.88
CA TYR A 78 -9.85 -4.77 9.14
C TYR A 78 -9.70 -5.84 8.07
N ASP A 79 -9.86 -7.12 8.43
CA ASP A 79 -9.62 -8.21 7.51
C ASP A 79 -10.62 -8.18 6.33
N ALA A 80 -11.88 -7.82 6.59
CA ALA A 80 -12.89 -7.63 5.55
C ALA A 80 -12.52 -6.45 4.62
N ALA A 81 -12.09 -5.31 5.17
CA ALA A 81 -11.68 -4.15 4.39
C ALA A 81 -10.40 -4.41 3.57
N ASN A 82 -9.45 -5.15 4.14
CA ASN A 82 -8.22 -5.54 3.47
C ASN A 82 -8.51 -6.50 2.30
N ASN A 83 -9.34 -7.53 2.54
CA ASN A 83 -9.73 -8.50 1.50
C ASN A 83 -10.56 -7.84 0.38
N ALA A 84 -11.41 -6.88 0.72
CA ALA A 84 -12.21 -6.13 -0.24
C ALA A 84 -11.43 -5.00 -0.94
N LYS A 85 -10.12 -4.86 -0.69
CA LYS A 85 -9.29 -3.76 -1.23
C LYS A 85 -9.80 -2.34 -0.87
N ALA A 86 -10.62 -2.24 0.17
CA ALA A 86 -11.29 -1.01 0.59
C ALA A 86 -10.39 -0.05 1.39
N LEU A 87 -9.16 -0.46 1.68
CA LEU A 87 -8.17 0.35 2.39
C LEU A 87 -7.47 1.40 1.51
N GLY A 88 -7.67 1.37 0.19
CA GLY A 88 -7.02 2.29 -0.76
C GLY A 88 -5.62 1.86 -1.21
N GLN A 89 -5.26 0.60 -0.97
CA GLN A 89 -3.90 0.07 -1.18
C GLN A 89 -3.47 0.07 -2.66
N HIS A 90 -4.42 0.13 -3.59
CA HIS A 90 -4.20 0.09 -5.04
C HIS A 90 -4.26 1.47 -5.71
N ALA A 91 -4.48 2.56 -4.95
CA ALA A 91 -4.79 3.87 -5.53
C ALA A 91 -3.71 4.42 -6.49
N TYR A 92 -2.47 3.97 -6.34
CA TYR A 92 -1.31 4.41 -7.14
C TYR A 92 -0.73 3.30 -8.02
N MET A 93 -1.49 2.22 -8.23
CA MET A 93 -1.09 1.17 -9.17
C MET A 93 -1.50 1.55 -10.58
N LYS A 94 -0.51 1.67 -11.47
CA LYS A 94 -0.70 1.90 -12.90
C LYS A 94 -0.90 0.54 -13.61
N PRO A 95 -1.56 0.52 -14.79
CA PRO A 95 -1.71 -0.70 -15.56
C PRO A 95 -0.35 -1.18 -16.12
N GLU A 96 -0.15 -2.49 -16.26
CA GLU A 96 1.14 -3.08 -16.66
C GLU A 96 1.67 -2.56 -18.00
N GLU A 97 0.78 -2.20 -18.92
CA GLU A 97 1.11 -1.54 -20.20
C GLU A 97 1.93 -0.24 -20.04
N THR A 98 1.84 0.43 -18.89
CA THR A 98 2.64 1.64 -18.58
C THR A 98 3.99 1.32 -17.95
N ARG A 99 4.30 0.04 -17.71
CA ARG A 99 5.58 -0.38 -17.16
C ARG A 99 6.69 0.02 -18.15
N PRO A 100 7.69 0.80 -17.73
CA PRO A 100 8.81 1.10 -18.60
C PRO A 100 9.49 -0.20 -18.99
N CYS A 101 9.63 -0.45 -20.31
CA CYS A 101 10.36 -1.60 -20.81
C CYS A 101 11.73 -1.67 -20.13
N PRO A 102 12.13 -2.81 -19.54
CA PRO A 102 13.48 -2.93 -19.01
C PRO A 102 14.43 -2.70 -20.18
N ALA A 103 15.28 -1.68 -20.07
CA ALA A 103 16.30 -1.40 -21.08
C ALA A 103 17.10 -2.68 -21.29
N ARG A 104 17.07 -3.18 -22.52
CA ARG A 104 17.80 -4.37 -22.94
C ARG A 104 19.29 -4.01 -22.94
N THR A 105 19.99 -4.27 -21.84
CA THR A 105 21.46 -4.29 -21.79
C THR A 105 22.00 -5.52 -22.48
#